data_AF-A0A1Z1W3H9-F1
#
_entry.id   AF-A0A1Z1W3H9-F1
#
_cell.length_a   1.000
_cell.length_b   1.000
_cell.length_c   1.000
_cell.angle_alpha   90.00
_cell.angle_beta   90.00
_cell.angle_gamma   90.00
#
_symmetry.space_group_name_H-M   'P 1'
#
loop_
_entity.id
_entity.type
_entity.pdbx_description
1 polymer ?
#
loop_
_entity_poly.entity_id
_entity_poly.type
_entity_poly.pdbx_seq_one_letter_code
_entity_poly.pdbx_strand_id
1 'polypeptide(L)'
;MPTTSRRPRRTDTPPPRTGSSEADVLRGFLDYLRTSMAAKVDGAPEPQVRTAAVPSGTNLLGLLQHLTFVERAIFLGDPVSDWQATFRAAPTDSVADVVARYREAVARADDVLDGCVDLGAPVPGRARGSPPPASAGPSPT
;
A
#
# COMPACT_ATOMS: atom_id res chain seq x y z
N MET A 1 -21.23 29.72 20.23
CA MET A 1 -20.57 29.95 18.93
C MET A 1 -19.47 28.92 18.77
N PRO A 2 -19.58 27.91 17.89
CA PRO A 2 -18.47 26.97 17.69
C PRO A 2 -17.36 27.68 16.91
N THR A 3 -16.20 27.84 17.56
CA THR A 3 -14.98 28.34 16.94
C THR A 3 -14.47 27.32 15.92
N THR A 4 -14.65 27.61 14.64
CA THR A 4 -14.02 26.85 13.55
C THR A 4 -12.52 27.11 13.58
N SER A 5 -11.76 26.19 14.20
CA SER A 5 -10.31 26.18 14.09
C SER A 5 -9.93 25.96 12.62
N ARG A 6 -9.42 27.00 11.97
CA ARG A 6 -8.95 26.94 10.59
C ARG A 6 -7.69 26.07 10.56
N ARG A 7 -7.86 24.79 10.22
CA ARG A 7 -6.73 23.88 9.97
C ARG A 7 -5.79 24.56 8.97
N PRO A 8 -4.47 24.64 9.25
CA PRO A 8 -3.54 25.30 8.33
C PRO A 8 -3.68 24.67 6.95
N ARG A 9 -3.75 25.51 5.90
CA ARG A 9 -3.80 25.01 4.51
C ARG A 9 -2.53 24.20 4.29
N ARG A 10 -2.69 22.89 4.08
CA ARG A 10 -1.56 22.02 3.77
C ARG A 10 -1.09 22.39 2.37
N THR A 11 0.14 22.87 2.27
CA THR A 11 0.76 23.19 0.98
C THR A 11 0.88 21.91 0.17
N ASP A 12 0.59 22.00 -1.13
CA ASP A 12 0.85 20.89 -2.04
C ASP A 12 2.32 20.50 -1.96
N THR A 13 2.57 19.21 -1.77
CA THR A 13 3.93 18.67 -1.73
C THR A 13 4.30 18.34 -3.18
N PRO A 14 5.31 19.00 -3.77
CA PRO A 14 5.74 18.67 -5.12
C PRO A 14 6.37 17.27 -5.15
N PRO A 15 6.48 16.64 -6.35
CA PRO A 15 7.26 15.42 -6.50
C PRO A 15 8.66 15.56 -5.88
N PRO A 16 9.21 14.47 -5.33
CA PRO A 16 10.49 14.51 -4.64
C PRO A 16 11.61 14.86 -5.61
N ARG A 17 12.58 15.64 -5.14
CA ARG A 17 13.89 15.73 -5.81
C ARG A 17 14.70 14.52 -5.36
N THR A 18 14.91 13.57 -6.25
CA THR A 18 15.58 12.31 -5.97
C THR A 18 17.08 12.39 -6.26
N GLY A 19 17.84 11.40 -5.77
CA GLY A 19 19.24 11.21 -6.15
C GLY A 19 19.40 10.72 -7.59
N SER A 20 20.63 10.38 -7.97
CA SER A 20 20.99 9.99 -9.34
C SER A 20 20.93 8.49 -9.61
N SER A 21 20.84 7.65 -8.57
CA SER A 21 20.71 6.20 -8.76
C SER A 21 19.24 5.79 -8.91
N GLU A 22 18.99 4.65 -9.56
CA GLU A 22 17.64 4.07 -9.65
C GLU A 22 17.03 3.79 -8.26
N ALA A 23 17.86 3.36 -7.31
CA ALA A 23 17.45 3.13 -5.93
C ALA A 23 17.00 4.44 -5.26
N ASP A 24 17.76 5.52 -5.41
CA ASP A 24 17.39 6.83 -4.84
C ASP A 24 16.07 7.35 -5.44
N VAL A 25 15.88 7.14 -6.74
CA VAL A 25 14.64 7.51 -7.44
C VAL A 25 13.47 6.70 -6.89
N LEU A 26 13.60 5.37 -6.84
CA LEU A 26 12.56 4.48 -6.33
C LEU A 26 12.18 4.83 -4.89
N ARG A 27 13.16 4.97 -3.99
CA ARG A 27 12.91 5.30 -2.58
C ARG A 27 12.26 6.65 -2.41
N GLY A 28 12.75 7.68 -3.10
CA GLY A 28 12.15 9.01 -3.04
C GLY A 28 10.68 9.00 -3.46
N PHE A 29 10.33 8.31 -4.55
CA PHE A 29 8.94 8.22 -5.01
C PHE A 29 8.06 7.35 -4.10
N LEU A 30 8.57 6.24 -3.57
CA LEU A 30 7.83 5.42 -2.61
C LEU A 30 7.48 6.25 -1.36
N ASP A 31 8.45 6.92 -0.76
CA ASP A 31 8.24 7.73 0.45
C ASP A 31 7.23 8.87 0.20
N TYR A 32 7.35 9.54 -0.94
CA TYR A 32 6.43 10.58 -1.36
C TYR A 32 4.99 10.08 -1.51
N LEU A 33 4.79 8.95 -2.20
CA LEU A 33 3.46 8.37 -2.43
C LEU A 33 2.84 7.82 -1.14
N ARG A 34 3.63 7.12 -0.33
CA ARG A 34 3.21 6.56 0.97
C ARG A 34 2.77 7.65 1.92
N THR A 35 3.59 8.69 2.07
CA THR A 35 3.27 9.87 2.89
C THR A 35 2.01 10.57 2.38
N SER A 36 1.89 10.73 1.06
CA SER A 36 0.73 11.38 0.44
C SER A 36 -0.57 10.61 0.69
N MET A 37 -0.54 9.28 0.61
CA MET A 37 -1.72 8.44 0.87
C MET A 37 -2.14 8.48 2.34
N ALA A 38 -1.18 8.30 3.27
CA ALA A 38 -1.47 8.41 4.69
C ALA A 38 -2.05 9.80 5.04
N ALA A 39 -1.46 10.88 4.52
CA ALA A 39 -1.90 12.24 4.79
C ALA A 39 -3.29 12.59 4.22
N LYS A 40 -3.79 11.86 3.21
CA LYS A 40 -5.17 12.03 2.69
C LYS A 40 -6.23 11.40 3.58
N VAL A 41 -5.85 10.35 4.30
CA VAL A 41 -6.77 9.56 5.14
C VAL A 41 -6.70 9.99 6.61
N ASP A 42 -5.51 10.39 7.09
CA ASP A 42 -5.27 10.78 8.48
C ASP A 42 -6.15 11.97 8.92
N GLY A 43 -7.02 11.70 9.90
CA GLY A 43 -8.00 12.65 10.42
C GLY A 43 -9.18 12.95 9.49
N ALA A 44 -9.40 12.15 8.44
CA ALA A 44 -10.63 12.21 7.66
C ALA A 44 -11.82 11.76 8.54
N PRO A 45 -12.94 12.50 8.56
CA PRO A 45 -14.06 12.20 9.45
C PRO A 45 -14.88 11.00 8.98
N GLU A 46 -15.53 10.33 9.93
CA GLU A 46 -16.63 9.39 9.68
C GLU A 46 -17.96 10.16 9.52
N PRO A 47 -18.88 9.72 8.64
CA PRO A 47 -18.79 8.53 7.77
C PRO A 47 -18.07 8.79 6.43
N GLN A 48 -17.55 9.99 6.20
CA GLN A 48 -17.06 10.41 4.87
C GLN A 48 -15.89 9.55 4.39
N VAL A 49 -14.97 9.16 5.27
CA VAL A 49 -13.81 8.33 4.94
C VAL A 49 -14.21 6.93 4.43
N ARG A 50 -15.39 6.43 4.83
CA ARG A 50 -15.99 5.15 4.41
C ARG A 50 -17.03 5.31 3.30
N THR A 51 -17.40 6.54 2.95
CA THR A 51 -18.40 6.80 1.91
C THR A 51 -17.76 6.61 0.53
N ALA A 52 -18.32 5.71 -0.27
CA ALA A 52 -17.89 5.50 -1.64
C ALA A 52 -18.35 6.66 -2.53
N ALA A 53 -17.43 7.24 -3.30
CA ALA A 53 -17.73 8.31 -4.26
C ALA A 53 -17.91 7.80 -5.70
N VAL A 54 -17.76 6.49 -5.91
CA VAL A 54 -17.79 5.84 -7.22
C VAL A 54 -18.59 4.52 -7.16
N PRO A 55 -19.18 4.06 -8.27
CA PRO A 55 -20.02 2.85 -8.31
C PRO A 55 -19.33 1.55 -7.87
N SER A 56 -17.99 1.49 -7.91
CA SER A 56 -17.23 0.32 -7.46
C SER A 56 -17.31 0.07 -5.95
N GLY A 57 -17.85 1.02 -5.17
CA GLY A 57 -17.88 0.93 -3.71
C GLY A 57 -16.55 1.29 -3.03
N THR A 58 -15.54 1.69 -3.81
CA THR A 58 -14.23 2.11 -3.30
C THR A 58 -14.36 3.41 -2.48
N ASN A 59 -13.77 3.39 -1.28
CA ASN A 59 -13.71 4.54 -0.36
C ASN A 59 -12.28 4.74 0.13
N LEU A 60 -12.00 5.90 0.76
CA LEU A 60 -10.64 6.29 1.17
C LEU A 60 -10.03 5.34 2.20
N LEU A 61 -10.80 4.92 3.20
CA LEU A 61 -10.30 4.01 4.23
C LEU A 61 -9.98 2.63 3.64
N GLY A 62 -10.87 2.14 2.77
CA GLY A 62 -10.69 0.89 2.03
C GLY A 62 -9.47 0.90 1.11
N LEU A 63 -9.18 2.04 0.48
CA LEU A 63 -7.96 2.20 -0.33
C LEU A 63 -6.69 2.09 0.50
N LEU A 64 -6.65 2.71 1.69
CA LEU A 64 -5.47 2.61 2.55
C LEU A 64 -5.28 1.20 3.12
N GLN A 65 -6.38 0.53 3.46
CA GLN A 65 -6.36 -0.88 3.83
C GLN A 65 -5.79 -1.72 2.67
N HIS A 66 -6.29 -1.54 1.45
CA HIS A 66 -5.77 -2.24 0.27
C HIS A 66 -4.27 -2.01 0.08
N LEU A 67 -3.80 -0.75 0.16
CA LEU A 67 -2.38 -0.43 0.03
C LEU A 67 -1.51 -1.08 1.12
N THR A 68 -2.05 -1.27 2.32
CA THR A 68 -1.37 -2.04 3.37
C THR A 68 -1.09 -3.47 2.93
N PHE A 69 -2.05 -4.13 2.26
CA PHE A 69 -1.84 -5.47 1.69
C PHE A 69 -0.87 -5.44 0.50
N VAL A 70 -0.91 -4.40 -0.34
CA VAL A 70 0.02 -4.25 -1.46
C VAL A 70 1.48 -4.16 -0.98
N GLU A 71 1.76 -3.33 0.03
CA GLU A 71 3.11 -3.21 0.63
C GLU A 71 3.60 -4.58 1.14
N ARG A 72 2.74 -5.27 1.89
CA ARG A 72 3.03 -6.59 2.47
C ARG A 72 3.28 -7.66 1.39
N ALA A 73 2.46 -7.69 0.35
CA ALA A 73 2.59 -8.68 -0.71
C ALA A 73 3.81 -8.44 -1.60
N ILE A 74 4.12 -7.19 -1.93
CA ILE A 74 5.22 -6.83 -2.83
C ILE A 74 6.57 -6.96 -2.12
N PHE A 75 6.71 -6.39 -0.92
CA PHE A 75 8.00 -6.26 -0.24
C PHE A 75 8.24 -7.31 0.84
N LEU A 76 7.18 -7.85 1.46
CA LEU A 76 7.31 -8.84 2.54
C LEU A 76 6.97 -10.27 2.09
N GLY A 77 6.46 -10.43 0.86
CA GLY A 77 6.08 -11.73 0.31
C GLY A 77 4.82 -12.34 0.93
N ASP A 78 4.02 -11.55 1.66
CA ASP A 78 2.82 -12.06 2.32
C ASP A 78 1.77 -12.52 1.28
N PRO A 79 1.21 -13.73 1.42
CA PRO A 79 0.20 -14.21 0.48
C PRO A 79 -1.13 -13.48 0.68
N VAL A 80 -1.78 -13.10 -0.42
CA VAL A 80 -3.13 -12.53 -0.44
C VAL A 80 -4.00 -13.38 -1.35
N SER A 81 -5.00 -14.04 -0.76
CA SER A 81 -5.90 -14.95 -1.47
C SER A 81 -7.11 -14.26 -2.11
N ASP A 82 -7.60 -13.17 -1.51
CA ASP A 82 -8.73 -12.38 -2.00
C ASP A 82 -8.37 -10.90 -2.02
N TRP A 83 -8.04 -10.39 -3.21
CA TRP A 83 -7.66 -9.00 -3.40
C TRP A 83 -8.85 -8.04 -3.28
N GLN A 84 -10.05 -8.47 -3.65
CA GLN A 84 -11.25 -7.66 -3.60
C GLN A 84 -11.66 -7.39 -2.14
N ALA A 85 -11.47 -8.37 -1.25
CA ALA A 85 -11.71 -8.20 0.18
C ALA A 85 -10.82 -7.14 0.83
N THR A 86 -9.59 -6.94 0.33
CA THR A 86 -8.63 -5.99 0.92
C THR A 86 -9.09 -4.53 0.83
N PHE A 87 -10.05 -4.19 -0.05
CA PHE A 87 -10.66 -2.86 -0.13
C PHE A 87 -11.66 -2.57 1.01
N ARG A 88 -11.86 -3.50 1.95
CA ARG A 88 -12.81 -3.36 3.05
C ARG A 88 -12.06 -3.35 4.38
N ALA A 89 -11.91 -2.17 4.97
CA ALA A 89 -11.48 -2.04 6.37
C ALA A 89 -12.57 -2.59 7.30
N ALA A 90 -12.18 -3.21 8.42
CA ALA A 90 -13.14 -3.79 9.34
C ALA A 90 -14.10 -2.71 9.88
N PRO A 91 -15.38 -3.01 10.15
CA PRO A 91 -16.31 -2.04 10.71
C PRO A 91 -15.85 -1.47 12.07
N THR A 92 -15.05 -2.24 12.80
CA THR A 92 -14.48 -1.87 14.10
C THR A 92 -13.16 -1.12 14.01
N ASP A 93 -12.50 -1.09 12.84
CA ASP A 93 -11.26 -0.33 12.66
C ASP A 93 -11.56 1.18 12.72
N SER A 94 -10.80 1.93 13.51
CA SER A 94 -10.79 3.38 13.38
C SER A 94 -9.87 3.81 12.22
N VAL A 95 -10.00 5.07 11.80
CA VAL A 95 -9.08 5.68 10.82
C VAL A 95 -7.62 5.59 11.31
N ALA A 96 -7.40 5.83 12.60
CA ALA A 96 -6.07 5.78 13.19
C ALA A 96 -5.47 4.36 13.13
N ASP A 97 -6.28 3.32 13.35
CA ASP A 97 -5.82 1.93 13.31
C ASP A 97 -5.35 1.54 11.91
N VAL A 98 -6.13 1.90 10.88
CA VAL A 98 -5.76 1.60 9.48
C VAL A 98 -4.51 2.38 9.06
N VAL A 99 -4.40 3.66 9.45
CA VAL A 99 -3.20 4.47 9.19
C VAL A 99 -1.97 3.90 9.90
N ALA A 100 -2.10 3.47 11.15
CA ALA A 100 -1.01 2.87 11.91
C ALA A 100 -0.53 1.57 11.25
N ARG A 101 -1.46 0.68 10.88
CA ARG A 101 -1.14 -0.59 10.19
C ARG A 101 -0.46 -0.36 8.84
N TYR A 102 -0.89 0.65 8.10
CA TYR A 102 -0.24 1.04 6.85
C TYR A 102 1.21 1.51 7.08
N ARG A 103 1.42 2.41 8.05
CA ARG A 103 2.76 2.91 8.41
C ARG A 103 3.69 1.80 8.90
N GLU A 104 3.16 0.84 9.65
CA GLU A 104 3.92 -0.35 10.09
C GLU A 104 4.34 -1.21 8.90
N ALA A 105 3.44 -1.47 7.95
CA ALA A 105 3.75 -2.23 6.74
C ALA A 105 4.83 -1.53 5.89
N VAL A 106 4.75 -0.20 5.78
CA VAL A 106 5.77 0.62 5.10
C VAL A 106 7.12 0.51 5.80
N ALA A 107 7.19 0.68 7.12
CA ALA A 107 8.44 0.60 7.87
C ALA A 107 9.12 -0.76 7.68
N ARG A 108 8.35 -1.85 7.73
CA ARG A 108 8.87 -3.20 7.46
C ARG A 108 9.35 -3.38 6.02
N ALA A 109 8.66 -2.77 5.06
CA ALA A 109 9.08 -2.80 3.66
C ALA A 109 10.39 -2.02 3.46
N ASP A 110 10.56 -0.91 4.17
CA ASP A 110 11.79 -0.11 4.14
C ASP A 110 12.97 -0.88 4.74
N ASP A 111 12.78 -1.62 5.82
CA ASP A 111 13.82 -2.50 6.38
C ASP A 111 14.32 -3.53 5.35
N VAL A 112 13.41 -4.09 4.52
CA VAL A 112 13.77 -5.02 3.44
C VAL A 112 14.51 -4.30 2.32
N LEU A 113 14.04 -3.11 1.94
CA LEU A 113 14.66 -2.32 0.87
C LEU A 113 16.05 -1.80 1.25
N ASP A 114 16.28 -1.46 2.52
CA ASP A 114 17.59 -1.03 3.03
C ASP A 114 18.64 -2.16 2.97
N GLY A 115 18.20 -3.42 3.05
CA GLY A 115 19.03 -4.60 2.86
C GLY A 115 19.24 -5.01 1.39
N CYS A 116 18.56 -4.37 0.44
CA CYS A 116 18.57 -4.76 -0.97
C CYS A 116 19.67 -4.03 -1.74
N VAL A 117 20.75 -4.74 -2.05
CA VAL A 117 21.90 -4.20 -2.81
C VAL A 117 21.74 -4.30 -4.33
N ASP A 118 20.77 -5.10 -4.81
CA ASP A 118 20.48 -5.30 -6.22
C ASP A 118 18.96 -5.27 -6.46
N LEU A 119 18.49 -4.21 -7.11
CA LEU A 119 17.07 -4.02 -7.45
C LEU A 119 16.58 -5.00 -8.52
N GLY A 120 17.47 -5.63 -9.28
CA GLY A 120 17.14 -6.67 -10.24
C GLY A 120 16.95 -8.05 -9.60
N ALA A 121 17.37 -8.22 -8.34
CA ALA A 121 17.22 -9.47 -7.61
C ALA A 121 15.75 -9.69 -7.18
N PRO A 122 15.29 -10.94 -7.10
CA PRO A 122 13.98 -11.24 -6.52
C PRO A 122 13.92 -10.78 -5.06
N VAL A 123 12.77 -10.24 -4.65
CA VAL A 123 12.51 -9.90 -3.25
C VAL A 123 12.67 -11.17 -2.39
N PRO A 124 13.50 -11.15 -1.33
CA PRO A 124 13.70 -12.29 -0.44
C PRO A 124 12.37 -12.82 0.10
N GLY A 125 12.17 -14.14 0.07
CA GLY A 125 10.95 -14.80 0.56
C GLY A 125 9.82 -14.95 -0.47
N ARG A 126 9.91 -14.29 -1.64
CA ARG A 126 8.95 -14.49 -2.73
C ARG A 126 9.41 -15.63 -3.64
N ALA A 127 8.83 -16.82 -3.46
CA ALA A 127 8.98 -17.88 -4.45
C ALA A 127 8.40 -17.40 -5.78
N ARG A 128 9.19 -17.46 -6.87
CA ARG A 128 8.63 -17.32 -8.22
C ARG A 128 7.55 -18.40 -8.36
N GLY A 129 6.38 -18.02 -8.89
CA GLY A 129 5.24 -18.92 -9.04
C GLY A 129 5.66 -20.26 -9.64
N SER A 130 5.11 -21.35 -9.09
CA SER A 130 5.35 -22.70 -9.62
C SER A 130 5.15 -22.72 -11.13
N PRO A 131 6.01 -23.45 -11.88
CA PRO A 131 5.77 -23.65 -13.30
C PRO A 131 4.38 -24.28 -13.50
N PRO A 132 3.68 -23.96 -14.61
CA PRO A 132 2.40 -24.61 -14.90
C PRO A 132 2.59 -26.13 -14.93
N PRO A 133 1.60 -26.91 -14.44
CA PRO A 133 1.71 -28.37 -14.49
C PRO A 133 1.90 -28.79 -15.95
N ALA A 134 2.96 -29.56 -16.19
CA ALA A 134 3.22 -30.14 -17.50
C ALA A 134 1.98 -30.95 -17.90
N SER A 135 1.34 -30.57 -19.01
CA SER A 135 0.26 -31.35 -19.59
C SER A 135 0.84 -32.71 -19.96
N ALA A 136 0.42 -33.75 -19.24
CA ALA A 136 0.66 -35.13 -19.61
C ALA A 136 0.05 -35.36 -21.00
N GLY A 137 0.91 -35.53 -22.01
CA GLY A 137 0.47 -35.93 -23.33
C GLY A 137 -0.17 -37.33 -23.26
N PRO A 138 -1.22 -37.59 -24.05
CA PRO A 138 -1.88 -38.89 -24.05
C PRO A 138 -0.93 -39.98 -24.55
N SER A 139 -0.80 -41.07 -23.80
CA SER A 139 -0.10 -42.29 -24.20
C SER A 139 -0.77 -42.89 -25.45
N PRO A 140 -0.03 -43.25 -26.51
CA PRO A 140 -0.59 -43.96 -27.64
C PRO A 140 -0.81 -45.44 -27.30
N THR A 141 -2.02 -45.92 -27.58
CA THR A 141 -2.37 -47.35 -27.69
C THR A 141 -2.04 -47.89 -29.06
#